data_AF-A0A941KIR7-F1
#
_entry.id   AF-A0A941KIR7-F1
#
_cell.length_a   1.000
_cell.length_b   1.000
_cell.length_c   1.000
_cell.angle_alpha   90.00
_cell.angle_beta   90.00
_cell.angle_gamma   90.00
#
_symmetry.space_group_name_H-M   'P 1'
#
loop_
_entity.id
_entity.type
_entity.pdbx_description
1 polymer ?
#
loop_
_entity_poly.entity_id
_entity_poly.type
_entity_poly.pdbx_seq_one_letter_code
_entity_poly.pdbx_strand_id
1 'polypeptide(L)'
;MAAYEISPFQWSMSDWRVWVAAFILMEFTYYWQHRFSHTVRWMWATHAVHHSPNEFVLPAAFRLGWTGAISGSWLIHLPVALLGFHPAMMGAILLVGLRYQFFLHTEKIGRLGPIDWLFNTPSNHRVHHSSEADFLDKNYGNVLMVFDHMFGSYAAERPGQTHRYGLTDPFTSNNPLHIVSREWVRLIQDVIASRTPASAFKAAFGRPSPTPAKPPRASLQLDREVDRHVV
;
A
#
# COMPACT_ATOMS: atom_id res chain seq x y z
N MET A 1 6.41 -23.37 -3.85
CA MET A 1 6.89 -24.76 -4.08
C MET A 1 6.82 -25.08 -5.56
N ALA A 2 5.65 -25.28 -6.17
CA ALA A 2 5.55 -25.70 -7.59
C ALA A 2 6.38 -24.87 -8.59
N ALA A 3 6.39 -23.54 -8.50
CA ALA A 3 7.18 -22.69 -9.40
C ALA A 3 8.71 -22.89 -9.30
N TYR A 4 9.21 -23.18 -8.10
CA TYR A 4 10.63 -23.46 -7.88
C TYR A 4 11.01 -24.86 -8.39
N GLU A 5 10.14 -25.85 -8.18
CA GLU A 5 10.38 -27.24 -8.64
C GLU A 5 10.48 -27.36 -10.16
N ILE A 6 9.80 -26.49 -10.91
CA ILE A 6 9.85 -26.46 -12.39
C ILE A 6 10.94 -25.53 -12.95
N SER A 7 11.68 -24.83 -12.08
CA SER A 7 12.77 -23.95 -12.52
C SER A 7 13.90 -24.78 -13.11
N PRO A 8 14.46 -24.39 -14.28
CA PRO A 8 15.66 -25.02 -14.83
C PRO A 8 16.93 -24.73 -14.00
N PHE A 9 16.85 -23.79 -13.06
CA PHE A 9 17.91 -23.42 -12.13
C PHE A 9 17.55 -23.83 -10.71
N GLN A 10 18.55 -24.20 -9.91
CA GLN A 10 18.39 -24.56 -8.50
C GLN A 10 19.60 -24.01 -7.74
N TRP A 11 19.51 -22.77 -7.24
CA TRP A 11 20.66 -22.09 -6.62
C TRP A 11 20.89 -22.59 -5.20
N SER A 12 22.17 -22.83 -4.84
CA SER A 12 22.52 -23.29 -3.50
C SER A 12 22.27 -22.20 -2.44
N MET A 13 21.53 -22.55 -1.38
CA MET A 13 21.36 -21.68 -0.21
C MET A 13 22.65 -21.51 0.61
N SER A 14 23.69 -22.32 0.39
CA SER A 14 24.98 -22.17 1.07
C SER A 14 25.88 -21.09 0.46
N ASP A 15 25.57 -20.59 -0.74
CA ASP A 15 26.35 -19.55 -1.40
C ASP A 15 25.80 -18.17 -1.05
N TRP A 16 26.58 -17.36 -0.32
CA TRP A 16 26.19 -16.01 0.08
C TRP A 16 25.91 -15.08 -1.12
N ARG A 17 26.52 -15.34 -2.28
CA ARG A 17 26.29 -14.53 -3.49
C ARG A 17 24.87 -14.73 -4.02
N VAL A 18 24.32 -15.94 -3.86
CA VAL A 18 22.92 -16.24 -4.20
C VAL A 18 21.99 -15.44 -3.29
N TRP A 19 22.30 -15.32 -1.99
CA TRP A 19 21.53 -14.47 -1.08
C TRP A 19 21.54 -12.99 -1.48
N VAL A 20 22.68 -12.45 -1.92
CA VAL A 20 22.77 -11.07 -2.41
C VAL A 20 21.95 -10.88 -3.68
N ALA A 21 22.06 -11.80 -4.65
CA ALA A 21 21.26 -11.75 -5.88
C ALA A 21 19.75 -11.86 -5.57
N ALA A 22 19.37 -12.79 -4.69
CA ALA A 22 17.99 -12.95 -4.22
C ALA A 22 17.48 -11.68 -3.56
N PHE A 23 18.27 -11.05 -2.69
CA PHE A 23 17.91 -9.80 -2.03
C PHE A 23 17.59 -8.71 -3.06
N ILE A 24 18.47 -8.47 -4.03
CA ILE A 24 18.23 -7.44 -5.05
C ILE A 24 16.98 -7.74 -5.90
N LEU A 25 16.77 -9.00 -6.30
CA LEU A 25 15.58 -9.41 -7.05
C LEU A 25 14.29 -9.30 -6.21
N MET A 26 14.38 -9.60 -4.92
CA MET A 26 13.27 -9.45 -4.00
C MET A 26 12.92 -7.97 -3.76
N GLU A 27 13.92 -7.09 -3.64
CA GLU A 27 13.70 -5.63 -3.58
C GLU A 27 13.03 -5.11 -4.85
N PHE A 28 13.43 -5.61 -6.02
CA PHE A 28 12.81 -5.25 -7.31
C PHE A 28 11.35 -5.71 -7.40
N THR A 29 11.07 -6.97 -7.09
CA THR A 29 9.70 -7.50 -7.14
C THR A 29 8.81 -6.90 -6.05
N TYR A 30 9.37 -6.59 -4.87
CA TYR A 30 8.68 -5.84 -3.83
C TYR A 30 8.29 -4.45 -4.32
N TYR A 31 9.21 -3.71 -4.95
CA TYR A 31 8.92 -2.39 -5.48
C TYR A 31 7.68 -2.40 -6.40
N TRP A 32 7.62 -3.36 -7.33
CA TRP A 32 6.46 -3.50 -8.22
C TRP A 32 5.21 -3.97 -7.49
N GLN A 33 5.33 -4.91 -6.56
CA GLN A 33 4.21 -5.34 -5.72
C GLN A 33 3.61 -4.18 -4.94
N HIS A 34 4.45 -3.35 -4.35
CA HIS A 34 4.03 -2.21 -3.57
C HIS A 34 3.45 -1.11 -4.46
N ARG A 35 4.10 -0.80 -5.60
CA ARG A 35 3.57 0.15 -6.58
C ARG A 35 2.20 -0.27 -7.10
N PHE A 36 2.00 -1.54 -7.48
CA PHE A 36 0.69 -2.02 -7.91
C PHE A 36 -0.33 -2.03 -6.77
N SER A 37 0.09 -2.29 -5.53
CA SER A 37 -0.75 -2.12 -4.35
C SER A 37 -1.27 -0.69 -4.19
N HIS A 38 -0.60 0.33 -4.71
CA HIS A 38 -1.07 1.71 -4.71
C HIS A 38 -1.77 2.13 -6.01
N THR A 39 -1.45 1.52 -7.15
CA THR A 39 -1.98 1.96 -8.45
C THR A 39 -3.06 1.08 -9.05
N VAL A 40 -3.32 -0.11 -8.48
CA VAL A 40 -4.37 -1.04 -8.93
C VAL A 40 -5.38 -1.25 -7.81
N ARG A 41 -6.64 -0.87 -8.04
CA ARG A 41 -7.68 -0.85 -7.00
C ARG A 41 -7.90 -2.20 -6.31
N TRP A 42 -7.84 -3.30 -7.05
CA TRP A 42 -7.91 -4.65 -6.49
C TRP A 42 -6.84 -4.92 -5.43
N MET A 43 -5.60 -4.52 -5.69
CA MET A 43 -4.49 -4.69 -4.75
C MET A 43 -4.52 -3.63 -3.64
N TRP A 44 -4.99 -2.43 -3.94
CA TRP A 44 -5.24 -1.39 -2.94
C TRP A 44 -6.27 -1.83 -1.90
N ALA A 45 -7.29 -2.60 -2.28
CA ALA A 45 -8.32 -3.05 -1.34
C ALA A 45 -7.74 -3.83 -0.14
N THR A 46 -6.61 -4.53 -0.34
CA THR A 46 -5.89 -5.16 0.77
C THR A 46 -4.86 -4.23 1.43
N HIS A 47 -4.20 -3.37 0.65
CA HIS A 47 -3.07 -2.57 1.14
C HIS A 47 -3.50 -1.31 1.88
N ALA A 48 -4.68 -0.75 1.56
CA ALA A 48 -5.26 0.40 2.23
C ALA A 48 -5.44 0.21 3.75
N VAL A 49 -5.52 -1.03 4.23
CA VAL A 49 -5.53 -1.36 5.66
C VAL A 49 -4.28 -0.81 6.35
N HIS A 50 -3.12 -0.94 5.70
CA HIS A 50 -1.85 -0.42 6.19
C HIS A 50 -1.81 1.11 6.22
N HIS A 51 -2.39 1.76 5.21
CA HIS A 51 -2.54 3.21 5.15
C HIS A 51 -3.76 3.75 5.89
N SER A 52 -4.50 2.94 6.67
CA SER A 52 -5.69 3.41 7.39
C SER A 52 -5.46 4.08 8.76
N PRO A 53 -4.32 3.93 9.46
CA PRO A 53 -4.01 4.75 10.64
C PRO A 53 -3.81 6.22 10.26
N ASN A 54 -4.40 7.13 11.06
CA ASN A 54 -4.18 8.58 10.91
C ASN A 54 -2.97 9.08 11.72
N GLU A 55 -2.31 8.18 12.46
CA GLU A 55 -1.11 8.45 13.26
C GLU A 55 0.05 7.59 12.76
N PHE A 56 1.27 8.14 12.76
CA PHE A 56 2.46 7.46 12.25
C PHE A 56 3.39 7.00 13.38
N VAL A 57 3.02 5.86 13.95
CA VAL A 57 3.69 5.23 15.09
C VAL A 57 4.09 3.79 14.79
N LEU A 58 5.06 3.24 15.52
CA LEU A 58 5.59 1.89 15.26
C LEU A 58 4.50 0.80 15.17
N PRO A 59 3.46 0.78 16.04
CA PRO A 59 2.40 -0.21 15.93
C PRO A 59 1.58 -0.15 14.62
N ALA A 60 1.58 0.99 13.92
CA ALA A 60 0.91 1.13 12.61
C ALA A 60 1.46 0.11 11.58
N ALA A 61 2.74 -0.27 11.71
CA ALA A 61 3.38 -1.27 10.87
C ALA A 61 2.67 -2.64 10.89
N PHE A 62 2.01 -2.98 11.99
CA PHE A 62 1.32 -4.27 12.14
C PHE A 62 -0.10 -4.28 11.58
N ARG A 63 -0.62 -3.14 11.11
CA ARG A 63 -1.97 -3.06 10.55
C ARG A 63 -1.97 -3.56 9.11
N LEU A 64 -1.84 -4.87 8.95
CA LEU A 64 -1.79 -5.54 7.66
C LEU A 64 -3.16 -6.11 7.30
N GLY A 65 -3.54 -5.99 6.02
CA GLY A 65 -4.74 -6.65 5.50
C GLY A 65 -4.55 -8.17 5.42
N TRP A 66 -5.59 -8.94 5.73
CA TRP A 66 -5.53 -10.42 5.72
C TRP A 66 -5.87 -11.03 4.35
N THR A 67 -6.27 -10.18 3.41
CA THR A 67 -6.69 -10.57 2.06
C THR A 67 -5.54 -10.59 1.05
N GLY A 68 -4.29 -10.70 1.52
CA GLY A 68 -3.09 -10.69 0.67
C GLY A 68 -3.12 -11.80 -0.39
N ALA A 69 -3.56 -13.01 -0.04
CA ALA A 69 -3.69 -14.11 -1.00
C ALA A 69 -4.72 -13.80 -2.12
N ILE A 70 -5.84 -13.15 -1.77
CA ILE A 70 -6.90 -12.75 -2.70
C ILE A 70 -6.42 -11.64 -3.63
N SER A 71 -5.58 -10.72 -3.14
CA SER A 71 -5.03 -9.64 -3.95
C SER A 71 -4.09 -10.13 -5.07
N GLY A 72 -3.57 -11.35 -4.96
CA GLY A 72 -2.60 -11.89 -5.91
C GLY A 72 -1.20 -11.27 -5.82
N SER A 73 -0.91 -10.46 -4.79
CA SER A 73 0.40 -9.80 -4.62
C SER A 73 1.60 -10.77 -4.66
N TRP A 74 1.42 -11.98 -4.13
CA TRP A 74 2.44 -13.04 -4.16
C TRP A 74 2.86 -13.49 -5.57
N LEU A 75 1.99 -13.30 -6.59
CA LEU A 75 2.28 -13.63 -7.98
C LEU A 75 3.48 -12.83 -8.52
N ILE A 76 3.71 -11.63 -7.99
CA ILE A 76 4.75 -10.72 -8.44
C ILE A 76 6.14 -11.22 -8.05
N HIS A 77 6.23 -12.07 -7.02
CA HIS A 77 7.48 -12.70 -6.59
C HIS A 77 7.75 -14.04 -7.31
N LEU A 78 6.77 -14.60 -8.03
CA LEU A 78 6.95 -15.88 -8.75
C LEU A 78 8.11 -15.91 -9.74
N PRO A 79 8.42 -14.83 -10.49
CA PRO A 79 9.60 -14.82 -11.36
C PRO A 79 10.89 -15.16 -10.60
N VAL A 80 11.04 -14.75 -9.34
CA VAL A 80 12.24 -15.06 -8.53
C VAL A 80 12.31 -16.55 -8.21
N ALA A 81 11.18 -17.19 -7.89
CA ALA A 81 11.14 -18.65 -7.70
C ALA A 81 11.43 -19.41 -9.00
N LEU A 82 10.90 -18.94 -10.14
CA LEU A 82 11.13 -19.51 -11.48
C LEU A 82 12.57 -19.33 -11.97
N LEU A 83 13.30 -18.36 -11.41
CA LEU A 83 14.75 -18.19 -11.61
C LEU A 83 15.58 -19.13 -10.72
N GLY A 84 14.96 -20.00 -9.94
CA GLY A 84 15.64 -21.05 -9.16
C GLY A 84 16.05 -20.65 -7.76
N PHE A 85 15.52 -19.55 -7.23
CA PHE A 85 15.77 -19.15 -5.84
C PHE A 85 14.82 -19.89 -4.91
N HIS A 86 15.39 -20.51 -3.88
CA HIS A 86 14.64 -21.35 -2.96
C HIS A 86 13.56 -20.55 -2.21
N PRO A 87 12.30 -21.03 -2.11
CA PRO A 87 11.21 -20.28 -1.47
C PRO A 87 11.50 -19.88 -0.01
N ALA A 88 12.23 -20.69 0.74
CA ALA A 88 12.63 -20.33 2.12
C ALA A 88 13.60 -19.13 2.16
N MET A 89 14.48 -18.97 1.15
CA MET A 89 15.35 -17.81 1.02
C MET A 89 14.53 -16.54 0.76
N MET A 90 13.58 -16.62 -0.18
CA MET A 90 12.66 -15.52 -0.47
C MET A 90 11.85 -15.12 0.77
N GLY A 91 11.30 -16.11 1.47
CA GLY A 91 10.54 -15.89 2.71
C GLY A 91 11.37 -15.25 3.81
N ALA A 92 12.63 -15.69 3.98
CA ALA A 92 13.55 -15.08 4.95
C ALA A 92 13.85 -13.62 4.61
N ILE A 93 14.09 -13.29 3.33
CA ILE A 93 14.33 -11.92 2.88
C ILE A 93 13.11 -11.04 3.13
N LEU A 94 11.90 -11.50 2.78
CA LEU A 94 10.66 -10.77 3.04
C LEU A 94 10.45 -10.53 4.54
N LEU A 95 10.72 -11.53 5.38
CA LEU A 95 10.60 -11.40 6.83
C LEU A 95 11.58 -10.35 7.40
N VAL A 96 12.84 -10.36 6.94
CA VAL A 96 13.82 -9.35 7.31
C VAL A 96 13.38 -7.96 6.85
N GLY A 97 12.85 -7.85 5.62
CA GLY A 97 12.27 -6.62 5.09
C GLY A 97 11.12 -6.07 5.94
N LEU A 98 10.17 -6.92 6.33
CA LEU A 98 9.07 -6.52 7.22
C LEU A 98 9.60 -6.00 8.57
N ARG A 99 10.63 -6.65 9.12
CA ARG A 99 11.26 -6.19 10.36
C ARG A 99 11.99 -4.87 10.18
N TYR A 100 12.64 -4.65 9.04
CA TYR A 100 13.26 -3.38 8.68
C TYR A 100 12.19 -2.27 8.63
N GLN A 101 11.10 -2.51 7.90
CA GLN A 101 10.00 -1.56 7.75
C GLN A 101 9.33 -1.17 9.06
N PHE A 102 9.23 -2.10 10.03
CA PHE A 102 8.71 -1.78 11.36
C PHE A 102 9.38 -0.54 11.96
N PHE A 103 10.71 -0.45 11.88
CA PHE A 103 11.47 0.67 12.46
C PHE A 103 11.36 1.98 11.66
N LEU A 104 10.80 1.95 10.45
CA LEU A 104 10.57 3.14 9.64
C LEU A 104 9.33 3.93 10.09
N HIS A 105 8.41 3.30 10.83
CA HIS A 105 7.14 3.88 11.25
C HIS A 105 7.30 4.79 12.47
N THR A 106 7.99 5.91 12.29
CA THR A 106 8.18 6.90 13.35
C THR A 106 8.38 8.30 12.77
N GLU A 107 7.91 9.30 13.52
CA GLU A 107 8.19 10.72 13.24
C GLU A 107 9.48 11.22 13.91
N LYS A 108 10.09 10.41 14.78
CA LYS A 108 11.22 10.86 15.62
C LYS A 108 12.54 11.04 14.88
N ILE A 109 12.72 10.33 13.77
CA ILE A 109 13.96 10.34 13.00
C ILE A 109 13.72 11.17 11.74
N GLY A 110 14.33 12.35 11.66
CA GLY A 110 14.28 13.22 10.50
C GLY A 110 15.03 12.64 9.29
N ARG A 111 15.31 13.50 8.32
CA ARG A 111 16.10 13.15 7.14
C ARG A 111 17.52 12.73 7.50
N LEU A 112 18.02 11.71 6.81
CA LEU A 112 19.37 11.17 7.01
C LEU A 112 20.33 11.54 5.87
N GLY A 113 19.93 12.48 5.01
CA GLY A 113 20.79 13.03 3.96
C GLY A 113 21.04 12.00 2.86
N PRO A 114 22.31 11.67 2.53
CA PRO A 114 22.62 10.69 1.49
C PRO A 114 22.03 9.29 1.72
N ILE A 115 21.77 8.91 2.98
CA ILE A 115 21.17 7.61 3.32
C ILE A 115 19.76 7.51 2.72
N ASP A 116 19.00 8.61 2.70
CA ASP A 116 17.64 8.68 2.15
C ASP A 116 17.60 8.40 0.63
N TRP A 117 18.73 8.46 -0.07
CA TRP A 117 18.79 8.17 -1.51
C TRP A 117 18.97 6.68 -1.81
N LEU A 118 19.58 5.94 -0.90
CA LEU A 118 19.86 4.52 -1.10
C LEU A 118 18.89 3.63 -0.33
N PHE A 119 18.55 4.01 0.90
CA PHE A 119 17.74 3.21 1.80
C PHE A 119 16.39 3.85 2.07
N ASN A 120 15.36 3.02 2.26
CA ASN A 120 14.09 3.51 2.78
C ASN A 120 14.30 3.88 4.24
N THR A 121 14.25 5.17 4.56
CA THR A 121 14.45 5.72 5.89
C THR A 121 13.11 6.15 6.49
N PRO A 122 13.04 6.43 7.81
CA PRO A 122 11.80 6.95 8.40
C PRO A 122 11.23 8.18 7.67
N SER A 123 12.07 9.07 7.15
CA SER A 123 11.62 10.21 6.33
C SER A 123 11.02 9.81 4.99
N ASN A 124 11.63 8.84 4.28
CA ASN A 124 11.08 8.34 3.03
C ASN A 124 9.74 7.63 3.24
N HIS A 125 9.64 6.85 4.32
CA HIS A 125 8.43 6.11 4.67
C HIS A 125 7.31 7.03 5.19
N ARG A 126 7.63 8.14 5.86
CA ARG A 126 6.63 9.18 6.18
C ARG A 126 6.01 9.79 4.94
N VAL A 127 6.83 10.14 3.96
CA VAL A 127 6.35 10.65 2.66
C VAL A 127 5.43 9.63 2.02
N HIS A 128 5.81 8.35 2.03
CA HIS A 128 4.99 7.26 1.51
C HIS A 128 3.61 7.17 2.18
N HIS A 129 3.55 7.32 3.51
CA HIS A 129 2.30 7.27 4.28
C HIS A 129 1.51 8.59 4.29
N SER A 130 2.01 9.65 3.65
CA SER A 130 1.30 10.92 3.58
C SER A 130 0.07 10.83 2.66
N SER A 131 -1.02 11.41 3.14
CA SER A 131 -2.28 11.60 2.42
C SER A 131 -2.36 12.96 1.71
N GLU A 132 -1.24 13.67 1.60
CA GLU A 132 -1.13 14.95 0.90
C GLU A 132 -0.93 14.72 -0.60
N ALA A 133 -1.56 15.54 -1.43
CA ALA A 133 -1.58 15.37 -2.89
C ALA A 133 -0.18 15.27 -3.51
N ASP A 134 0.79 16.05 -3.00
CA ASP A 134 2.17 16.08 -3.50
C ASP A 134 2.95 14.76 -3.26
N PHE A 135 2.48 13.92 -2.33
CA PHE A 135 3.16 12.71 -1.89
C PHE A 135 2.39 11.42 -2.15
N LEU A 136 1.20 11.52 -2.75
CA LEU A 136 0.52 10.33 -3.24
C LEU A 136 1.39 9.60 -4.26
N ASP A 137 1.36 8.27 -4.20
CA ASP A 137 2.05 7.40 -5.15
C ASP A 137 3.58 7.61 -5.18
N LYS A 138 4.21 7.75 -4.01
CA LYS A 138 5.66 7.93 -3.84
C LYS A 138 6.28 6.86 -2.95
N ASN A 139 7.59 6.63 -3.14
CA ASN A 139 8.46 5.87 -2.24
C ASN A 139 7.97 4.44 -1.94
N TYR A 140 7.99 3.55 -2.93
CA TYR A 140 7.49 2.17 -2.82
C TYR A 140 8.54 1.15 -2.33
N GLY A 141 9.82 1.53 -2.21
CA GLY A 141 10.92 0.65 -1.82
C GLY A 141 10.74 -0.01 -0.44
N ASN A 142 11.22 -1.24 -0.30
CA ASN A 142 11.24 -1.96 0.98
C ASN A 142 12.43 -1.51 1.85
N VAL A 143 13.63 -1.96 1.49
CA VAL A 143 14.89 -1.55 2.10
C VAL A 143 15.62 -0.56 1.20
N LEU A 144 15.56 -0.75 -0.12
CA LEU A 144 16.27 0.07 -1.11
C LEU A 144 15.34 1.06 -1.81
N MET A 145 15.82 2.30 -2.02
CA MET A 145 15.14 3.34 -2.81
C MET A 145 15.59 3.39 -4.27
N VAL A 146 16.54 2.53 -4.67
CA VAL A 146 17.11 2.54 -6.03
C VAL A 146 16.03 2.42 -7.12
N PHE A 147 15.00 1.58 -6.89
CA PHE A 147 13.92 1.40 -7.85
C PHE A 147 12.95 2.58 -7.89
N ASP A 148 12.77 3.29 -6.77
CA ASP A 148 12.01 4.55 -6.77
C ASP A 148 12.68 5.63 -7.62
N HIS A 149 14.01 5.70 -7.58
CA HIS A 149 14.77 6.60 -8.45
C HIS A 149 14.68 6.15 -9.92
N MET A 150 14.90 4.86 -10.19
CA MET A 150 14.87 4.32 -11.56
C MET A 150 13.52 4.51 -12.25
N PHE A 151 12.42 4.38 -11.52
CA PHE A 151 11.06 4.42 -12.07
C PHE A 151 10.27 5.68 -11.71
N GLY A 152 10.96 6.72 -11.18
CA GLY A 152 10.42 8.07 -11.01
C GLY A 152 9.37 8.24 -9.90
N SER A 153 9.36 7.37 -8.89
CA SER A 153 8.47 7.47 -7.73
C SER A 153 9.13 8.04 -6.48
N TYR A 154 10.44 8.32 -6.50
CA TYR A 154 11.13 8.94 -5.38
C TYR A 154 10.61 10.36 -5.09
N ALA A 155 10.33 10.64 -3.81
CA ALA A 155 10.09 11.98 -3.29
C ALA A 155 10.75 12.13 -1.91
N ALA A 156 11.56 13.17 -1.75
CA ALA A 156 12.17 13.50 -0.46
C ALA A 156 11.18 14.25 0.44
N GLU A 157 11.29 14.02 1.74
CA GLU A 157 10.58 14.82 2.75
C GLU A 157 11.03 16.29 2.69
N ARG A 158 10.07 17.23 2.72
CA ARG A 158 10.40 18.66 2.74
C ARG A 158 10.78 19.08 4.16
N PRO A 159 11.86 19.85 4.36
CA PRO A 159 12.26 20.31 5.68
C PRO A 159 11.13 21.06 6.40
N GLY A 160 10.85 20.69 7.65
CA GLY A 160 9.85 21.35 8.49
C GLY A 160 8.39 21.05 8.12
N GLN A 161 8.12 20.13 7.19
CA GLN A 161 6.75 19.78 6.83
C GLN A 161 6.13 18.85 7.88
N THR A 162 4.93 19.22 8.34
CA THR A 162 4.06 18.32 9.10
C THR A 162 3.21 17.51 8.12
N HIS A 163 3.17 16.20 8.29
CA HIS A 163 2.42 15.32 7.42
C HIS A 163 1.03 14.99 7.96
N ARG A 164 0.06 14.84 7.05
CA ARG A 164 -1.19 14.16 7.36
C ARG A 164 -1.10 12.71 6.92
N TYR A 165 -1.22 11.79 7.86
CA TYR A 165 -1.19 10.36 7.57
C TYR A 165 -2.59 9.79 7.35
N GLY A 166 -2.61 8.59 6.76
CA GLY A 166 -3.82 7.82 6.58
C GLY A 166 -4.31 7.81 5.14
N LEU A 167 -5.58 7.47 4.96
CA LEU A 167 -6.24 7.54 3.66
C LEU A 167 -6.62 8.99 3.34
N THR A 168 -6.75 9.31 2.05
CA THR A 168 -7.22 10.63 1.61
C THR A 168 -8.63 10.98 2.10
N ASP A 169 -9.44 9.95 2.38
CA ASP A 169 -10.69 10.00 3.12
C ASP A 169 -10.48 9.35 4.50
N PRO A 170 -10.22 10.16 5.56
CA PRO A 170 -9.79 9.67 6.87
C PRO A 170 -10.68 8.56 7.43
N PHE A 171 -10.06 7.54 8.00
CA PHE A 171 -10.76 6.39 8.54
C PHE A 171 -10.64 6.32 10.05
N THR A 172 -11.77 6.31 10.76
CA THR A 172 -11.80 6.49 12.23
C THR A 172 -12.37 5.29 12.99
N SER A 173 -12.74 4.21 12.30
CA SER A 173 -13.28 3.02 12.97
C SER A 173 -12.16 2.15 13.55
N ASN A 174 -12.39 1.63 14.75
CA ASN A 174 -11.51 0.64 15.41
C ASN A 174 -12.00 -0.80 15.23
N ASN A 175 -13.10 -1.02 14.50
CA ASN A 175 -13.60 -2.37 14.24
C ASN A 175 -12.71 -3.07 13.18
N PRO A 176 -12.00 -4.16 13.53
CA PRO A 176 -11.08 -4.83 12.62
C PRO A 176 -11.77 -5.36 11.36
N LEU A 177 -13.01 -5.84 11.46
CA LEU A 177 -13.77 -6.31 10.31
C LEU A 177 -14.11 -5.16 9.36
N HIS A 178 -14.46 -3.99 9.90
CA HIS A 178 -14.72 -2.81 9.07
C HIS A 178 -13.44 -2.29 8.41
N ILE A 179 -12.32 -2.29 9.14
CA ILE A 179 -11.01 -1.91 8.62
C ILE A 179 -10.64 -2.76 7.41
N VAL A 180 -10.70 -4.08 7.54
CA VAL A 180 -10.25 -5.00 6.48
C VAL A 180 -11.23 -5.08 5.31
N SER A 181 -12.52 -4.79 5.52
CA SER A 181 -13.56 -4.94 4.48
C SER A 181 -13.92 -3.65 3.73
N ARG A 182 -13.65 -2.46 4.28
CA ARG A 182 -14.12 -1.18 3.69
C ARG A 182 -13.82 -1.04 2.20
N GLU A 183 -12.55 -1.19 1.81
CA GLU A 183 -12.16 -0.99 0.42
C GLU A 183 -12.63 -2.14 -0.49
N TRP A 184 -12.73 -3.36 0.03
CA TRP A 184 -13.35 -4.48 -0.70
C TRP A 184 -14.83 -4.25 -0.98
N VAL A 185 -15.59 -3.83 0.03
CA VAL A 185 -17.03 -3.53 -0.12
C VAL A 185 -17.23 -2.39 -1.12
N ARG A 186 -16.42 -1.32 -1.05
CA ARG A 186 -16.47 -0.22 -2.02
C ARG A 186 -16.16 -0.68 -3.44
N LEU A 187 -15.14 -1.52 -3.61
CA LEU A 187 -14.79 -2.09 -4.91
C LEU A 187 -15.95 -2.91 -5.47
N ILE A 188 -16.52 -3.82 -4.67
CA ILE A 188 -17.64 -4.69 -5.09
C ILE A 188 -18.87 -3.85 -5.45
N GLN A 189 -19.20 -2.83 -4.65
CA GLN A 189 -20.32 -1.93 -4.92
C GLN A 189 -20.17 -1.22 -6.27
N ASP A 190 -18.99 -0.69 -6.58
CA ASP A 190 -18.74 0.00 -7.85
C ASP A 190 -18.74 -0.96 -9.04
N VAL A 191 -18.26 -2.19 -8.86
CA VAL A 191 -18.33 -3.25 -9.87
C VAL A 191 -19.78 -3.62 -10.15
N ILE A 192 -20.62 -3.80 -9.12
CA ILE A 192 -22.05 -4.11 -9.26
C ILE A 192 -22.82 -2.94 -9.90
N ALA A 193 -22.46 -1.70 -9.57
CA ALA A 193 -23.08 -0.50 -10.13
C ALA A 193 -22.67 -0.21 -11.59
N SER A 194 -21.66 -0.92 -12.11
CA SER A 194 -21.16 -0.72 -13.47
C SER A 194 -22.15 -1.22 -14.52
N ARG A 195 -22.39 -0.40 -15.55
CA ARG A 195 -23.37 -0.69 -16.61
C ARG A 195 -22.82 -1.58 -17.74
N THR A 196 -21.50 -1.76 -17.81
CA THR A 196 -20.83 -2.50 -18.87
C THR A 196 -19.66 -3.32 -18.31
N PRO A 197 -19.25 -4.42 -18.97
CA PRO A 197 -18.06 -5.18 -18.57
C PRO A 197 -16.78 -4.33 -18.51
N ALA A 198 -16.62 -3.38 -19.44
CA ALA A 198 -15.48 -2.46 -19.46
C ALA A 198 -15.46 -1.51 -18.25
N SER A 199 -16.62 -0.98 -17.85
CA SER A 199 -16.71 -0.14 -16.65
C SER A 199 -16.51 -0.95 -15.37
N ALA A 200 -17.01 -2.19 -15.31
CA ALA A 200 -16.76 -3.11 -14.21
C ALA A 200 -15.26 -3.47 -14.07
N PHE A 201 -14.60 -3.76 -15.20
CA PHE A 201 -13.16 -4.01 -15.22
C PHE A 201 -12.37 -2.79 -14.73
N LYS A 202 -12.70 -1.58 -15.22
CA LYS A 202 -12.08 -0.34 -14.76
C LYS A 202 -12.35 -0.08 -13.27
N ALA A 203 -13.54 -0.40 -12.78
CA ALA A 203 -13.89 -0.27 -11.37
C ALA A 203 -13.07 -1.21 -10.48
N ALA A 204 -12.75 -2.43 -10.94
CA ALA A 204 -11.94 -3.40 -10.20
C ALA A 204 -10.41 -3.17 -10.32
N PHE A 205 -9.92 -2.84 -11.51
CA PHE A 205 -8.49 -2.85 -11.83
C PHE A 205 -7.91 -1.48 -12.23
N GLY A 206 -8.73 -0.43 -12.26
CA GLY A 206 -8.25 0.94 -12.46
C GLY A 206 -7.48 1.48 -11.25
N ARG A 207 -7.10 2.76 -11.30
CA ARG A 207 -6.46 3.43 -10.16
C ARG A 207 -7.43 3.56 -8.98
N PRO A 208 -6.97 3.42 -7.74
CA PRO A 208 -7.74 3.83 -6.58
C PRO A 208 -8.16 5.30 -6.75
N SER A 209 -9.46 5.56 -6.71
CA SER A 209 -9.97 6.92 -6.74
C SER A 209 -10.18 7.39 -5.30
N PRO A 210 -9.88 8.65 -4.98
CA PRO A 210 -10.37 9.25 -3.75
C PRO A 210 -11.89 9.05 -3.67
N THR A 211 -12.42 8.79 -2.48
CA THR A 211 -13.86 8.71 -2.28
C THR A 211 -14.49 9.99 -2.85
N PRO A 212 -15.49 9.91 -3.76
CA PRO A 212 -16.27 11.09 -4.10
C PRO A 212 -16.81 11.69 -2.81
N ALA A 213 -16.64 13.00 -2.61
CA ALA A 213 -17.27 13.68 -1.48
C ALA A 213 -18.75 13.29 -1.48
N LYS A 214 -19.25 12.77 -0.35
CA LYS A 214 -20.69 12.53 -0.21
C LYS A 214 -21.40 13.83 -0.61
N PRO A 215 -22.33 13.81 -1.58
CA PRO A 215 -23.15 15.00 -1.80
C PRO A 215 -23.79 15.35 -0.45
N PRO A 216 -23.85 16.65 -0.09
CA PRO A 216 -24.47 17.06 1.16
C PRO A 216 -25.82 16.37 1.25
N ARG A 217 -26.08 15.67 2.37
CA ARG A 217 -27.41 15.13 2.65
C ARG A 217 -28.34 16.32 2.49
N ALA A 218 -29.24 16.26 1.51
CA ALA A 218 -30.37 17.18 1.46
C ALA A 218 -31.04 17.06 2.83
N SER A 219 -30.82 18.07 3.67
CA SER A 219 -31.66 18.26 4.84
C SER A 219 -33.06 18.34 4.28
N LEU A 220 -33.88 17.33 4.55
CA LEU A 220 -35.32 17.44 4.44
C LEU A 220 -35.71 18.57 5.41
N GLN A 221 -35.64 19.81 4.94
CA GLN A 221 -36.42 20.91 5.48
C GLN A 221 -37.87 20.57 5.17
N LEU A 222 -38.45 19.76 6.04
CA LEU A 222 -39.89 19.76 6.27
C LEU A 222 -40.18 21.05 7.04
N ASP A 223 -40.18 22.17 6.34
CA ASP A 223 -40.72 23.42 6.87
C ASP A 223 -42.23 23.25 6.93
N ARG A 224 -42.68 22.97 8.16
CA ARG A 224 -44.07 23.06 8.59
C ARG A 224 -44.51 24.52 8.51
N GLU A 225 -45.11 24.91 7.40
CA GLU A 225 -46.06 26.03 7.39
C GLU A 225 -47.46 25.46 7.69
N VAL A 226 -47.72 25.23 8.97
CA VAL A 226 -49.09 25.14 9.50
C VAL A 226 -49.11 25.97 10.79
N ASP A 227 -50.12 26.82 10.87
CA ASP A 227 -50.55 27.66 12.00
C ASP A 227 -49.81 28.98 12.24
N ARG A 228 -50.22 29.99 11.47
CA ARG A 228 -50.52 31.32 12.03
C ARG A 228 -51.92 31.75 11.61
N HIS A 229 -52.93 31.29 12.34
CA HIS A 229 -54.20 31.97 12.56
C HIS A 229 -54.61 31.67 14.01
N VAL A 230 -55.18 32.67 14.72
CA VAL A 230 -55.65 32.65 16.12
C VAL A 230 -54.50 32.92 17.13
N VAL A 231 -54.38 34.03 17.88
CA VAL A 231 -55.24 35.16 18.31
C VAL A 231 -54.40 36.45 18.23
#